data_AF-A0A526YJK8-F1
#
_entry.id   AF-A0A526YJK8-F1
#
_cell.length_a   1.000
_cell.length_b   1.000
_cell.length_c   1.000
_cell.angle_alpha   90.00
_cell.angle_beta   90.00
_cell.angle_gamma   90.00
#
_symmetry.space_group_name_H-M   'P 1'
#
loop_
_entity.id
_entity.type
_entity.pdbx_description
1 polymer ?
#
loop_
_entity_poly.entity_id
_entity_poly.type
_entity_poly.pdbx_seq_one_letter_code
_entity_poly.pdbx_strand_id
1 'polypeptide(L)'
;IKVKISVDRQKREATVDFTGTSPVMKNNFNAPEPVARAAVLYAFRVMVEDMIPMNAGCLRPINIIIPEGCMLKPTYPAAVVAGNVETSQHVTNALFGAMGAMANAQGTMNNLTFGNKQYQYYETICSGSPAGRMNSGRGFAGTSGVHTHMTNSRLTDPEVLELRFPVLLEDFHIREGSG
;
A
#
# COMPACT_ATOMS: atom_id res chain seq x y z
N ILE A 1 0.50 12.67 -2.50
CA ILE A 1 0.80 12.47 -1.05
C ILE A 1 2.14 13.11 -0.77
N LYS A 2 2.25 13.85 0.33
CA LYS A 2 3.52 14.43 0.80
C LYS A 2 3.73 13.95 2.21
N VAL A 3 4.92 13.41 2.50
CA VAL A 3 5.25 12.92 3.83
C VAL A 3 6.66 13.34 4.19
N LYS A 4 6.84 13.78 5.44
CA LYS A 4 8.14 14.05 6.06
C LYS A 4 8.25 13.18 7.31
N ILE A 5 9.39 12.52 7.48
CA ILE A 5 9.70 11.73 8.66
C ILE A 5 10.85 12.39 9.41
N SER A 6 10.67 12.62 10.71
CA SER A 6 11.71 13.15 11.60
C SER A 6 11.81 12.30 12.86
N VAL A 7 13.03 12.08 13.37
CA VAL A 7 13.29 11.21 14.51
C VAL A 7 13.94 12.02 15.64
N ASP A 8 13.32 11.99 16.82
CA ASP A 8 13.92 12.44 18.07
C ASP A 8 14.56 11.23 18.76
N ARG A 9 15.89 11.15 18.68
CA ARG A 9 16.65 10.03 19.25
C ARG A 9 16.68 10.05 20.79
N GLN A 10 16.54 11.22 21.41
CA GLN A 10 16.56 11.32 22.88
C GLN A 10 15.24 10.80 23.46
N LYS A 11 14.11 11.20 22.86
CA LYS A 11 12.78 10.71 23.26
C LYS A 11 12.47 9.31 22.73
N ARG A 12 13.22 8.85 21.72
CA ARG A 12 12.97 7.61 20.97
C ARG A 12 11.60 7.63 20.28
N GLU A 13 11.29 8.78 19.68
CA GLU A 13 10.02 9.04 19.00
C GLU A 13 10.28 9.42 17.54
N ALA A 14 9.35 9.05 16.66
CA ALA A 14 9.32 9.47 15.27
C ALA A 14 8.06 10.29 15.01
N THR A 15 8.18 11.35 14.23
CA THR A 15 7.04 12.07 13.68
C THR A 15 6.91 11.77 12.20
N VAL A 16 5.72 11.31 11.80
CA VAL A 16 5.30 11.13 10.41
C VAL A 16 4.31 12.24 10.08
N ASP A 17 4.75 13.20 9.28
CA ASP A 17 3.99 14.41 8.97
C ASP A 17 3.51 14.40 7.52
N PHE A 18 2.20 14.31 7.34
CA PHE A 18 1.53 14.35 6.03
C PHE A 18 1.14 15.78 5.59
N THR A 19 1.62 16.82 6.28
CA THR A 19 1.38 18.22 5.92
C THR A 19 1.80 18.52 4.48
N GLY A 20 0.91 19.17 3.73
CA GLY A 20 1.06 19.43 2.30
C GLY A 20 0.63 18.27 1.39
N THR A 21 0.07 17.19 1.94
CA THR A 21 -0.71 16.23 1.14
C THR A 21 -1.92 16.92 0.52
N SER A 22 -2.26 16.53 -0.70
CA SER A 22 -3.36 17.12 -1.47
C SER A 22 -4.68 17.16 -0.69
N PRO A 23 -5.54 18.17 -0.95
CA PRO A 23 -6.89 18.22 -0.39
C PRO A 23 -7.72 17.02 -0.85
N VAL A 24 -8.86 16.79 -0.18
CA VAL A 24 -9.85 15.80 -0.63
C VAL A 24 -10.19 15.98 -2.11
N MET A 25 -10.17 14.88 -2.85
CA MET A 25 -10.44 14.87 -4.28
C MET A 25 -11.92 14.55 -4.56
N LYS A 26 -12.45 15.08 -5.66
CA LYS A 26 -13.80 14.76 -6.18
C LYS A 26 -13.84 13.41 -6.91
N ASN A 27 -13.15 12.40 -6.38
CA ASN A 27 -13.11 11.03 -6.87
C ASN A 27 -13.12 10.07 -5.68
N ASN A 28 -12.93 8.77 -5.91
CA ASN A 28 -12.93 7.75 -4.87
C ASN A 28 -11.55 7.37 -4.30
N PHE A 29 -10.48 8.08 -4.70
CA PHE A 29 -9.10 7.83 -4.25
C PHE A 29 -8.78 8.52 -2.90
N ASN A 30 -9.78 8.95 -2.16
CA ASN A 30 -9.57 9.41 -0.78
C ASN A 30 -9.43 8.20 0.14
N ALA A 31 -8.53 8.27 1.12
CA ALA A 31 -8.32 7.23 2.12
C ALA A 31 -8.72 7.75 3.50
N PRO A 32 -9.60 7.06 4.24
CA PRO A 32 -9.89 7.40 5.64
C PRO A 32 -8.62 7.41 6.49
N GLU A 33 -8.58 8.26 7.51
CA GLU A 33 -7.42 8.36 8.43
C GLU A 33 -6.92 6.99 8.94
N PRO A 34 -7.79 6.04 9.36
CA PRO A 34 -7.33 4.72 9.79
C PRO A 34 -6.47 3.97 8.76
N VAL A 35 -6.71 4.17 7.46
CA VAL A 35 -5.95 3.56 6.38
C VAL A 35 -4.53 4.11 6.33
N ALA A 36 -4.38 5.43 6.41
CA ALA A 36 -3.08 6.07 6.45
C ALA A 36 -2.28 5.66 7.71
N ARG A 37 -2.95 5.57 8.86
CA ARG A 37 -2.33 5.10 10.11
C ARG A 37 -1.90 3.63 10.03
N ALA A 38 -2.69 2.78 9.39
CA ALA A 38 -2.34 1.37 9.16
C ALA A 38 -1.11 1.24 8.24
N ALA A 39 -1.03 2.04 7.17
CA ALA A 39 0.15 2.09 6.31
C ALA A 39 1.41 2.54 7.06
N VAL A 40 1.29 3.51 7.98
CA VAL A 40 2.39 3.92 8.87
C VAL A 40 2.81 2.76 9.79
N LEU A 41 1.86 2.10 10.45
CA LEU A 41 2.16 0.93 11.30
C LEU A 41 2.90 -0.16 10.52
N TYR A 42 2.39 -0.52 9.34
CA TYR A 42 3.00 -1.50 8.47
C TYR A 42 4.44 -1.11 8.08
N ALA A 43 4.65 0.11 7.58
CA ALA A 43 5.96 0.57 7.13
C ALA A 43 6.98 0.53 8.27
N PHE A 44 6.65 1.06 9.45
CA PHE A 44 7.54 1.02 10.60
C PHE A 44 7.80 -0.40 11.09
N ARG A 45 6.78 -1.28 11.08
CA ARG A 45 6.97 -2.68 11.45
C ARG A 45 7.96 -3.39 10.53
N VAL A 46 7.89 -3.13 9.22
CA VAL A 46 8.85 -3.68 8.24
C VAL A 46 10.27 -3.18 8.56
N MET A 47 10.43 -1.89 8.87
CA MET A 47 11.73 -1.30 9.18
C MET A 47 12.37 -1.79 10.49
N VAL A 48 11.63 -2.42 11.40
CA VAL A 48 12.23 -2.95 12.65
C VAL A 48 13.18 -4.12 12.36
N GLU A 49 13.00 -4.87 11.27
CA GLU A 49 13.82 -6.04 10.91
C GLU A 49 13.94 -7.12 12.01
N ASP A 50 12.99 -7.16 12.94
CA ASP A 50 12.95 -8.11 14.05
C ASP A 50 11.59 -8.81 14.14
N MET A 51 11.52 -9.91 14.86
CA MET A 51 10.33 -10.73 15.08
C MET A 51 9.46 -10.17 16.22
N ILE A 52 9.04 -8.89 16.10
CA ILE A 52 8.09 -8.29 17.05
C ILE A 52 6.63 -8.53 16.62
N PRO A 53 5.69 -8.78 17.54
CA PRO A 53 4.27 -8.88 17.19
C PRO A 53 3.71 -7.57 16.61
N MET A 54 2.85 -7.67 15.59
CA MET A 54 2.14 -6.51 15.04
C MET A 54 0.99 -6.10 15.98
N ASN A 55 1.15 -5.00 16.71
CA ASN A 55 0.09 -4.45 17.56
C ASN A 55 0.19 -2.92 17.73
N ALA A 56 -0.83 -2.31 18.35
CA ALA A 56 -0.90 -0.86 18.57
C ALA A 56 0.26 -0.29 19.41
N GLY A 57 0.97 -1.13 20.17
CA GLY A 57 2.18 -0.74 20.90
C GLY A 57 3.29 -0.23 19.99
N CYS A 58 3.36 -0.70 18.74
CA CYS A 58 4.30 -0.21 17.73
C CYS A 58 4.03 1.25 17.30
N LEU A 59 2.80 1.76 17.49
CA LEU A 59 2.45 3.15 17.19
C LEU A 59 2.69 4.11 18.35
N ARG A 60 2.88 3.61 19.59
CA ARG A 60 3.09 4.49 20.76
C ARG A 60 4.25 5.50 20.59
N PRO A 61 5.42 5.14 20.02
CA PRO A 61 6.50 6.10 19.78
C PRO A 61 6.36 6.87 18.46
N ILE A 62 5.23 6.74 17.75
CA ILE A 62 5.04 7.34 16.42
C ILE A 62 3.94 8.41 16.51
N ASN A 63 4.36 9.67 16.45
CA ASN A 63 3.47 10.80 16.29
C ASN A 63 3.05 10.92 14.82
N ILE A 64 1.76 10.81 14.52
CA ILE A 64 1.24 10.86 13.15
C ILE A 64 0.43 12.15 12.97
N ILE A 65 0.87 13.01 12.06
CA ILE A 65 0.19 14.27 11.74
C ILE A 65 -0.48 14.10 10.37
N ILE A 66 -1.81 14.11 10.36
CA ILE A 66 -2.61 14.09 9.14
C ILE A 66 -3.50 15.35 9.14
N PRO A 67 -3.28 16.29 8.20
CA PRO A 67 -4.08 17.52 8.15
C PRO A 67 -5.57 17.24 7.93
N GLU A 68 -6.43 18.00 8.59
CA GLU A 68 -7.87 18.00 8.31
C GLU A 68 -8.15 18.39 6.85
N GLY A 69 -9.14 17.74 6.22
CA GLY A 69 -9.56 18.05 4.86
C GLY A 69 -8.57 17.64 3.75
N CYS A 70 -7.50 16.91 4.08
CA CYS A 70 -6.65 16.28 3.07
C CYS A 70 -7.24 14.95 2.58
N MET A 71 -6.76 14.44 1.44
CA MET A 71 -7.22 13.17 0.87
C MET A 71 -6.95 11.93 1.75
N LEU A 72 -6.16 12.06 2.82
CA LEU A 72 -5.90 11.02 3.83
C LEU A 72 -6.71 11.19 5.12
N LYS A 73 -7.53 12.25 5.20
CA LYS A 73 -8.51 12.50 6.26
C LYS A 73 -9.77 13.13 5.68
N PRO A 74 -10.45 12.42 4.75
CA PRO A 74 -11.69 12.89 4.16
C PRO A 74 -12.83 12.89 5.19
N THR A 75 -13.75 13.83 5.04
CA THR A 75 -15.02 13.85 5.78
C THR A 75 -16.16 13.40 4.88
N TYR A 76 -17.20 12.81 5.47
CA TYR A 76 -18.44 12.50 4.74
C TYR A 76 -18.97 13.77 4.06
N PRO A 77 -19.43 13.72 2.79
CA PRO A 77 -19.75 12.53 1.96
C PRO A 77 -18.66 12.14 0.94
N ALA A 78 -17.39 12.46 1.16
CA ALA A 78 -16.33 12.13 0.21
C ALA A 78 -16.22 10.61 -0.04
N ALA A 79 -16.05 10.21 -1.30
CA ALA A 79 -15.93 8.81 -1.70
C ALA A 79 -14.54 8.25 -1.36
N VAL A 80 -14.51 7.02 -0.84
CA VAL A 80 -13.30 6.41 -0.25
C VAL A 80 -12.98 4.99 -0.71
N VAL A 81 -13.72 4.43 -1.68
CA VAL A 81 -13.60 3.00 -2.03
C VAL A 81 -12.20 2.63 -2.54
N ALA A 82 -11.53 3.50 -3.31
CA ALA A 82 -10.17 3.26 -3.78
C ALA A 82 -9.11 3.60 -2.72
N GLY A 83 -9.50 4.13 -1.57
CA GLY A 83 -8.60 4.48 -0.47
C GLY A 83 -7.80 3.31 0.06
N ASN A 84 -8.48 2.17 0.27
CA ASN A 84 -7.85 0.95 0.77
C ASN A 84 -6.98 0.25 -0.26
N VAL A 85 -7.35 0.33 -1.54
CA VAL A 85 -6.79 -0.53 -2.60
C VAL A 85 -5.79 0.17 -3.50
N GLU A 86 -5.85 1.50 -3.61
CA GLU A 86 -4.96 2.31 -4.44
C GLU A 86 -4.15 3.28 -3.57
N THR A 87 -4.83 4.15 -2.83
CA THR A 87 -4.17 5.25 -2.13
C THR A 87 -3.26 4.75 -1.00
N SER A 88 -3.65 3.67 -0.31
CA SER A 88 -2.83 3.03 0.72
C SER A 88 -1.48 2.52 0.19
N GLN A 89 -1.43 2.01 -1.04
CA GLN A 89 -0.18 1.58 -1.69
C GLN A 89 0.73 2.80 -1.92
N HIS A 90 0.18 3.89 -2.43
CA HIS A 90 0.93 5.13 -2.61
C HIS A 90 1.40 5.76 -1.29
N VAL A 91 0.61 5.67 -0.22
CA VAL A 91 1.03 6.12 1.13
C VAL A 91 2.22 5.28 1.59
N THR A 92 2.13 3.96 1.46
CA THR A 92 3.20 3.02 1.83
C THR A 92 4.48 3.28 1.05
N ASN A 93 4.37 3.46 -0.26
CA ASN A 93 5.49 3.83 -1.12
C ASN A 93 6.13 5.17 -0.71
N ALA A 94 5.32 6.19 -0.42
CA ALA A 94 5.82 7.48 0.03
C ALA A 94 6.58 7.38 1.37
N LEU A 95 6.10 6.54 2.28
CA LEU A 95 6.77 6.29 3.56
C LEU A 95 8.13 5.61 3.37
N PHE A 96 8.17 4.51 2.60
CA PHE A 96 9.45 3.84 2.34
C PHE A 96 10.41 4.71 1.53
N GLY A 97 9.90 5.50 0.58
CA GLY A 97 10.69 6.49 -0.15
C GLY A 97 11.27 7.56 0.78
N ALA A 98 10.49 8.07 1.73
CA ALA A 98 10.96 9.05 2.72
C ALA A 98 12.01 8.48 3.69
N MET A 99 11.94 7.18 4.00
CA MET A 99 12.98 6.48 4.77
C MET A 99 14.17 6.04 3.90
N GLY A 100 14.02 6.12 2.58
CA GLY A 100 14.97 5.56 1.62
C GLY A 100 15.18 4.06 1.80
N ALA A 101 14.16 3.30 2.17
CA ALA A 101 14.31 1.87 2.46
C ALA A 101 14.31 1.02 1.19
N MET A 102 13.45 1.35 0.23
CA MET A 102 13.29 0.63 -1.03
C MET A 102 12.83 1.55 -2.14
N ALA A 103 12.99 1.10 -3.38
CA ALA A 103 12.40 1.75 -4.54
C ALA A 103 10.86 1.69 -4.48
N ASN A 104 10.22 2.42 -5.38
CA ASN A 104 8.76 2.47 -5.44
C ASN A 104 8.20 1.12 -5.88
N ALA A 105 7.36 0.48 -5.06
CA ALA A 105 6.56 -0.66 -5.51
C ALA A 105 5.43 -0.19 -6.42
N GLN A 106 4.70 -1.14 -6.98
CA GLN A 106 3.50 -0.80 -7.70
C GLN A 106 2.48 -0.08 -6.79
N GLY A 107 2.04 1.10 -7.22
CA GLY A 107 1.14 1.97 -6.44
C GLY A 107 -0.33 1.53 -6.41
N THR A 108 -0.62 0.29 -6.78
CA THR A 108 -1.97 -0.27 -6.90
C THR A 108 -1.97 -1.73 -6.43
N MET A 109 -3.13 -2.24 -6.03
CA MET A 109 -3.36 -3.68 -5.88
C MET A 109 -3.74 -4.38 -7.19
N ASN A 110 -3.75 -3.65 -8.33
CA ASN A 110 -4.26 -4.08 -9.63
C ASN A 110 -5.64 -4.71 -9.54
N ASN A 111 -6.61 -3.90 -9.18
CA ASN A 111 -7.99 -4.34 -9.05
C ASN A 111 -8.57 -4.64 -10.44
N LEU A 112 -8.72 -5.91 -10.77
CA LEU A 112 -9.46 -6.38 -11.94
C LEU A 112 -10.89 -6.67 -11.52
N THR A 113 -11.84 -5.91 -12.07
CA THR A 113 -13.26 -6.15 -11.87
C THR A 113 -13.98 -6.25 -13.20
N PHE A 114 -14.88 -7.22 -13.32
CA PHE A 114 -15.80 -7.32 -14.44
C PHE A 114 -17.07 -8.04 -13.99
N GLY A 115 -18.16 -7.86 -14.73
CA GLY A 115 -19.42 -8.51 -14.38
C GLY A 115 -20.63 -7.93 -15.09
N ASN A 116 -21.78 -8.47 -14.74
CA ASN A 116 -23.10 -8.05 -15.16
C ASN A 116 -24.13 -8.37 -14.06
N LYS A 117 -25.42 -8.45 -14.40
CA LYS A 117 -26.47 -8.77 -13.41
C LYS A 117 -26.34 -10.16 -12.77
N GLN A 118 -25.66 -11.09 -13.42
CA GLN A 118 -25.51 -12.48 -12.99
C GLN A 118 -24.10 -12.78 -12.47
N TYR A 119 -23.07 -12.19 -13.06
CA TYR A 119 -21.66 -12.43 -12.71
C TYR A 119 -21.03 -11.21 -12.06
N GLN A 120 -20.26 -11.43 -10.99
CA GLN A 120 -19.46 -10.39 -10.34
C GLN A 120 -18.09 -10.98 -10.03
N TYR A 121 -17.06 -10.46 -10.69
CA TYR A 121 -15.68 -10.86 -10.47
C TYR A 121 -14.87 -9.70 -9.94
N TYR A 122 -14.02 -10.01 -8.96
CA TYR A 122 -13.06 -9.08 -8.42
C TYR A 122 -11.80 -9.85 -7.99
N GLU A 123 -10.66 -9.43 -8.53
CA GLU A 123 -9.35 -9.95 -8.17
C GLU A 123 -8.32 -8.81 -8.06
N THR A 124 -7.27 -9.06 -7.29
CA THR A 124 -6.06 -8.24 -7.22
C THR A 124 -4.91 -8.97 -7.88
N ILE A 125 -4.29 -8.40 -8.90
CA ILE A 125 -3.20 -9.03 -9.65
C ILE A 125 -1.83 -8.61 -9.07
N CYS A 126 -0.91 -9.54 -8.86
CA CYS A 126 0.43 -9.19 -8.39
C CYS A 126 1.29 -8.54 -9.47
N SER A 127 2.34 -7.81 -9.07
CA SER A 127 3.36 -7.26 -9.98
C SER A 127 4.76 -7.62 -9.54
N GLY A 128 5.05 -7.46 -8.26
CA GLY A 128 6.35 -7.77 -7.68
C GLY A 128 6.72 -6.83 -6.53
N SER A 129 7.83 -7.15 -5.86
CA SER A 129 8.46 -6.31 -4.86
C SER A 129 9.59 -5.48 -5.46
N PRO A 130 9.79 -4.23 -5.00
CA PRO A 130 10.91 -3.42 -5.45
C PRO A 130 12.21 -3.86 -4.77
N ALA A 131 13.34 -3.55 -5.41
CA ALA A 131 14.65 -3.64 -4.78
C ALA A 131 14.79 -2.60 -3.65
N GLY A 132 15.66 -2.87 -2.69
CA GLY A 132 15.87 -1.98 -1.56
C GLY A 132 17.13 -2.29 -0.78
N ARG A 133 17.18 -1.82 0.47
CA ARG A 133 18.28 -2.03 1.39
C ARG A 133 17.78 -2.30 2.80
N MET A 134 18.50 -3.17 3.50
CA MET A 134 18.31 -3.43 4.91
C MET A 134 18.88 -2.28 5.75
N ASN A 135 18.56 -2.23 7.05
CA ASN A 135 19.12 -1.28 8.01
C ASN A 135 20.64 -1.37 8.14
N SER A 136 21.21 -2.55 7.87
CA SER A 136 22.67 -2.77 7.79
C SER A 136 23.33 -2.12 6.58
N GLY A 137 22.55 -1.54 5.66
CA GLY A 137 23.02 -1.00 4.38
C GLY A 137 23.15 -2.04 3.27
N ARG A 138 22.95 -3.34 3.56
CA ARG A 138 22.98 -4.41 2.56
C ARG A 138 21.80 -4.28 1.59
N GLY A 139 22.11 -4.19 0.29
CA GLY A 139 21.09 -4.20 -0.77
C GLY A 139 20.40 -5.55 -0.94
N PHE A 140 19.19 -5.54 -1.48
CA PHE A 140 18.45 -6.73 -1.91
C PHE A 140 17.72 -6.46 -3.23
N ALA A 141 17.58 -7.52 -4.04
CA ALA A 141 16.82 -7.47 -5.29
C ALA A 141 15.31 -7.56 -5.00
N GLY A 142 14.52 -7.01 -5.92
CA GLY A 142 13.08 -7.23 -5.96
C GLY A 142 12.73 -8.65 -6.40
N THR A 143 11.45 -8.98 -6.30
CA THR A 143 10.89 -10.29 -6.69
C THR A 143 9.73 -10.07 -7.65
N SER A 144 9.73 -10.72 -8.81
CA SER A 144 8.63 -10.65 -9.77
C SER A 144 7.39 -11.41 -9.30
N GLY A 145 6.19 -10.95 -9.66
CA GLY A 145 4.96 -11.73 -9.54
C GLY A 145 4.49 -12.02 -8.12
N VAL A 146 4.80 -11.15 -7.16
CA VAL A 146 4.35 -11.27 -5.76
C VAL A 146 3.49 -10.11 -5.33
N HIS A 147 2.48 -10.37 -4.49
CA HIS A 147 1.72 -9.34 -3.80
C HIS A 147 2.58 -8.70 -2.72
N THR A 148 2.55 -7.38 -2.64
CA THR A 148 3.34 -6.63 -1.66
C THR A 148 2.51 -5.56 -0.98
N HIS A 149 3.00 -5.14 0.20
CA HIS A 149 2.48 -4.00 0.93
C HIS A 149 1.02 -4.23 1.35
N MET A 150 0.09 -3.47 0.78
CA MET A 150 -1.30 -3.45 1.25
C MET A 150 -2.13 -4.61 0.68
N THR A 151 -1.51 -5.55 -0.05
CA THR A 151 -2.16 -6.76 -0.56
C THR A 151 -1.42 -8.03 -0.13
N ASN A 152 -2.19 -9.10 0.13
CA ASN A 152 -1.73 -10.40 0.61
C ASN A 152 -2.61 -11.56 0.12
N SER A 153 -3.27 -11.39 -1.02
CA SER A 153 -4.15 -12.40 -1.62
C SER A 153 -3.36 -13.45 -2.39
N ARG A 154 -4.05 -14.54 -2.75
CA ARG A 154 -3.59 -15.48 -3.78
C ARG A 154 -4.43 -15.22 -5.03
N LEU A 155 -3.83 -15.49 -6.18
CA LEU A 155 -4.54 -15.46 -7.45
C LEU A 155 -5.48 -16.66 -7.56
N THR A 156 -6.56 -16.45 -8.31
CA THR A 156 -7.53 -17.47 -8.71
C THR A 156 -6.88 -18.34 -9.77
N ASP A 157 -6.98 -19.66 -9.63
CA ASP A 157 -6.53 -20.57 -10.66
C ASP A 157 -7.28 -20.29 -11.98
N PRO A 158 -6.60 -20.24 -13.14
CA PRO A 158 -7.24 -20.01 -14.43
C PRO A 158 -8.43 -20.93 -14.70
N GLU A 159 -8.30 -22.22 -14.37
CA GLU A 159 -9.37 -23.20 -14.53
C GLU A 159 -10.63 -22.84 -13.71
N VAL A 160 -10.43 -22.29 -12.51
CA VAL A 160 -11.54 -21.86 -11.64
C VAL A 160 -12.18 -20.58 -12.17
N LEU A 161 -11.38 -19.66 -12.72
CA LEU A 161 -11.87 -18.45 -13.37
C LEU A 161 -12.77 -18.80 -14.55
N GLU A 162 -12.29 -19.63 -15.48
CA GLU A 162 -13.03 -20.02 -16.70
C GLU A 162 -14.23 -20.92 -16.40
N LEU A 163 -14.16 -21.76 -15.35
CA LEU A 163 -15.29 -22.58 -14.93
C LEU A 163 -16.44 -21.74 -14.36
N ARG A 164 -16.12 -20.67 -13.62
CA ARG A 164 -17.11 -19.88 -12.88
C ARG A 164 -17.64 -18.69 -13.65
N PHE A 165 -16.90 -18.19 -14.63
CA PHE A 165 -17.20 -16.97 -15.35
C PHE A 165 -17.15 -17.18 -16.86
N PRO A 166 -17.99 -16.50 -17.65
CA PRO A 166 -18.04 -16.65 -19.10
C PRO A 166 -16.89 -15.90 -19.79
N VAL A 167 -15.65 -16.20 -19.40
CA VAL A 167 -14.41 -15.59 -19.91
C VAL A 167 -13.40 -16.70 -20.20
N LEU A 168 -12.45 -16.41 -21.10
CA LEU A 168 -11.31 -17.27 -21.41
C LEU A 168 -10.03 -16.48 -21.09
N LEU A 169 -9.10 -17.10 -20.35
CA LEU A 169 -7.80 -16.51 -20.07
C LEU A 169 -6.83 -16.90 -21.19
N GLU A 170 -6.59 -15.99 -22.12
CA GLU A 170 -5.72 -16.26 -23.26
C GLU A 170 -4.23 -16.30 -22.89
N ASP A 171 -3.82 -15.49 -21.91
CA ASP A 171 -2.41 -15.34 -21.53
C ASP A 171 -2.27 -14.86 -20.07
N PHE A 172 -1.33 -15.47 -19.34
CA PHE A 172 -0.99 -15.09 -17.98
C PHE A 172 0.48 -15.38 -17.69
N HIS A 173 1.31 -14.33 -17.71
CA HIS A 173 2.76 -14.44 -17.53
C HIS A 173 3.35 -13.21 -16.83
N ILE A 174 4.60 -13.34 -16.36
CA ILE A 174 5.38 -12.21 -15.85
C ILE A 174 5.87 -11.38 -17.04
N ARG A 175 5.49 -10.09 -17.08
CA ARG A 175 5.97 -9.18 -18.12
C ARG A 175 7.44 -8.81 -17.90
N GLU A 176 8.32 -9.36 -18.72
CA GLU A 176 9.75 -9.06 -18.66
C GLU A 176 10.07 -7.60 -18.97
N GLY A 177 11.08 -7.04 -18.30
CA GLY A 177 11.54 -5.65 -18.50
C GLY A 177 10.59 -4.56 -18.00
N SER A 178 9.61 -4.88 -17.15
CA SER A 178 8.64 -3.91 -16.63
C SER A 178 9.05 -3.19 -15.33
N GLY A 179 10.17 -3.60 -14.72
CA GLY A 179 10.67 -3.08 -13.43
C GLY A 179 11.47 -1.79 -13.52
#